data_AF-A0A428S634-F1
#
_entry.id   AF-A0A428S634-F1
#
_cell.length_a   1.000
_cell.length_b   1.000
_cell.length_c   1.000
_cell.angle_alpha   90.00
_cell.angle_beta   90.00
_cell.angle_gamma   90.00
#
_symmetry.space_group_name_H-M   'P 1'
#
loop_
_entity.id
_entity.type
_entity.pdbx_description
1 polymer ?
#
loop_
_entity_poly.entity_id
_entity_poly.type
_entity_poly.pdbx_seq_one_letter_code
_entity_poly.pdbx_strand_id
1 'polypeptide(L)'
;MSSMNDHLPHLASNIAISAEGLMAVSKSMTFRINFGHLIIGKKKKGSKDEVSIGDFTKLMDMHSARGGASFEPKLPNAEKAEKILQFLVEPEQHVCRALKDVERTCEFTIVTEDQEIKANANCNPGQNMKLAMVRATRPEAWGRLNWTVVAPDMKFDWNFRVDAWDKMDVPASFKDLSEKVCLTANVDKQSLLAVPTVNTARLSALEDEIKQIRVKSSARFPFKDSSYMLEISVTKAINGFRASGGPEVTWSVELYAPHWEESVNHMSGGRKVWGEGLENIWTDEGHDLKSRLGGFCRVILEVQALLNRADASVASQ
;
A
#
# COMPACT_ATOMS: atom_id res chain seq x y z
N MET A 1 21.10 13.09 11.34
CA MET A 1 20.51 14.19 10.53
C MET A 1 21.40 14.71 9.40
N SER A 2 22.70 14.38 9.30
CA SER A 2 23.57 14.93 8.23
C SER A 2 23.38 14.27 6.84
N SER A 3 23.26 12.94 6.74
CA SER A 3 23.21 12.26 5.43
C SER A 3 21.95 12.56 4.59
N MET A 4 20.77 12.75 5.19
CA MET A 4 19.55 13.04 4.43
C MET A 4 19.61 14.40 3.72
N ASN A 5 20.25 15.40 4.35
CA ASN A 5 20.41 16.73 3.76
C ASN A 5 21.30 16.71 2.50
N ASP A 6 22.26 15.78 2.44
CA ASP A 6 23.17 15.61 1.32
C ASP A 6 22.50 14.89 0.13
N HIS A 7 21.57 13.98 0.40
CA HIS A 7 20.87 13.21 -0.64
C HIS A 7 19.54 13.83 -1.10
N LEU A 8 18.93 14.71 -0.29
CA LEU A 8 17.65 15.34 -0.62
C LEU A 8 17.65 16.15 -1.93
N PRO A 9 18.72 16.90 -2.31
CA PRO A 9 18.78 17.57 -3.61
C PRO A 9 18.70 16.60 -4.80
N HIS A 10 19.41 15.47 -4.71
CA HIS A 10 19.37 14.44 -5.75
C HIS A 10 17.99 13.79 -5.83
N LEU A 11 17.36 13.50 -4.69
CA LEU A 11 16.01 12.97 -4.66
C LEU A 11 15.01 13.95 -5.30
N ALA A 12 15.08 15.23 -4.95
CA ALA A 12 14.20 16.26 -5.51
C ALA A 12 14.35 16.38 -7.04
N SER A 13 15.60 16.34 -7.53
CA SER A 13 15.88 16.35 -8.97
C SER A 13 15.30 15.12 -9.68
N ASN A 14 15.51 13.92 -9.11
CA ASN A 14 14.95 12.69 -9.67
C ASN A 14 13.41 12.75 -9.69
N ILE A 15 12.78 13.31 -8.66
CA ILE A 15 11.31 13.39 -8.56
C ILE A 15 10.77 14.32 -9.62
N ALA A 16 11.42 15.47 -9.82
CA ALA A 16 11.03 16.40 -10.87
C ALA A 16 11.07 15.73 -12.26
N ILE A 17 12.15 15.01 -12.58
CA ILE A 17 12.30 14.29 -13.85
C ILE A 17 11.24 13.20 -14.00
N SER A 18 11.04 12.37 -12.98
CA SER A 18 9.99 11.34 -13.01
C SER A 18 8.61 11.95 -13.12
N ALA A 19 8.39 13.11 -12.52
CA ALA A 19 7.10 13.78 -12.55
C ALA A 19 6.71 14.26 -13.95
N GLU A 20 7.65 14.78 -14.75
CA GLU A 20 7.39 15.13 -16.15
C GLU A 20 6.86 13.93 -16.95
N GLY A 21 7.53 12.79 -16.82
CA GLY A 21 7.11 11.54 -17.47
C GLY A 21 5.75 11.06 -16.97
N LEU A 22 5.53 11.09 -15.64
CA LEU A 22 4.25 10.68 -15.06
C LEU A 22 3.11 11.62 -15.44
N MET A 23 3.35 12.93 -15.59
CA MET A 23 2.32 13.88 -16.02
C MET A 23 1.81 13.56 -17.42
N ALA A 24 2.68 13.11 -18.32
CA ALA A 24 2.33 12.73 -19.69
C ALA A 24 1.48 11.45 -19.81
N VAL A 25 1.41 10.61 -18.76
CA VAL A 25 0.63 9.36 -18.80
C VAL A 25 -0.88 9.64 -18.87
N SER A 26 -1.58 9.20 -19.92
CA SER A 26 -3.02 9.46 -20.08
C SER A 26 -3.93 8.50 -19.28
N LYS A 27 -3.46 8.00 -18.14
CA LYS A 27 -4.15 7.01 -17.30
C LYS A 27 -4.36 7.52 -15.89
N SER A 28 -5.29 6.88 -15.18
CA SER A 28 -5.38 7.06 -13.74
C SER A 28 -4.17 6.44 -13.04
N MET A 29 -3.75 7.05 -11.94
CA MET A 29 -2.59 6.64 -11.17
C MET A 29 -2.91 6.62 -9.68
N THR A 30 -2.12 5.86 -8.94
CA THR A 30 -2.23 5.76 -7.50
C THR A 30 -0.83 5.82 -6.90
N PHE A 31 -0.63 6.77 -5.99
CA PHE A 31 0.65 7.03 -5.34
C PHE A 31 0.62 6.38 -3.96
N ARG A 32 1.61 5.55 -3.63
CA ARG A 32 1.71 4.89 -2.33
C ARG A 32 3.16 4.82 -1.87
N ILE A 33 3.38 5.06 -0.58
CA ILE A 33 4.58 4.58 0.11
C ILE A 33 4.21 3.25 0.74
N ASN A 34 4.95 2.18 0.44
CA ASN A 34 4.75 0.90 1.11
C ASN A 34 5.95 0.61 2.01
N PHE A 35 5.69 0.01 3.16
CA PHE A 35 6.73 -0.48 4.07
C PHE A 35 6.78 -2.00 3.99
N GLY A 36 7.99 -2.55 3.91
CA GLY A 36 8.20 -3.95 3.58
C GLY A 36 9.67 -4.33 3.70
N HIS A 37 10.09 -5.33 2.92
CA HIS A 37 11.47 -5.82 2.96
C HIS A 37 12.10 -5.85 1.57
N LEU A 38 13.35 -5.41 1.47
CA LEU A 38 14.19 -5.73 0.32
C LEU A 38 14.61 -7.20 0.39
N ILE A 39 14.27 -7.96 -0.64
CA ILE A 39 14.68 -9.35 -0.82
C ILE A 39 15.76 -9.43 -1.89
N ILE A 40 16.94 -9.92 -1.51
CA ILE A 40 18.05 -10.18 -2.45
C ILE A 40 17.94 -11.62 -2.93
N GLY A 41 17.39 -11.81 -4.13
CA GLY A 41 17.09 -13.13 -4.69
C GLY A 41 18.31 -13.90 -5.21
N LYS A 42 19.40 -13.21 -5.56
CA LYS A 42 20.64 -13.85 -6.06
C LYS A 42 21.84 -13.41 -5.25
N LYS A 43 22.13 -14.13 -4.17
CA LYS A 43 23.42 -14.02 -3.47
C LYS A 43 24.51 -14.72 -4.29
N LYS A 44 25.71 -14.14 -4.35
CA LYS A 44 26.88 -14.77 -5.00
C LYS A 44 27.26 -16.01 -4.20
N LYS A 45 27.48 -17.16 -4.85
CA LYS A 45 27.90 -18.40 -4.17
C LYS A 45 29.15 -18.14 -3.30
N GLY A 46 29.06 -18.42 -2.00
CA GLY A 46 30.12 -18.16 -1.02
C GLY A 46 30.14 -16.76 -0.40
N SER A 47 29.11 -15.92 -0.63
CA SER A 47 28.95 -14.65 0.10
C SER A 47 28.67 -14.91 1.58
N LYS A 48 29.29 -14.09 2.44
CA LYS A 48 29.01 -14.06 3.88
C LYS A 48 27.59 -13.56 4.15
N ASP A 49 27.02 -13.95 5.29
CA ASP A 49 25.71 -13.47 5.73
C ASP A 49 25.73 -12.00 6.17
N GLU A 50 26.91 -11.51 6.57
CA GLU A 50 27.16 -10.11 6.90
C GLU A 50 28.09 -9.47 5.86
N VAL A 51 27.78 -8.24 5.46
CA VAL A 51 28.57 -7.44 4.53
C VAL A 51 28.76 -6.04 5.11
N SER A 52 29.87 -5.38 4.73
CA SER A 52 30.06 -3.96 5.08
C SER A 52 29.02 -3.09 4.35
N ILE A 53 28.71 -1.92 4.90
CA ILE A 53 27.82 -0.94 4.24
C ILE A 53 28.35 -0.58 2.84
N GLY A 54 29.66 -0.42 2.68
CA GLY A 54 30.26 -0.11 1.38
C GLY A 54 30.09 -1.22 0.35
N ASP A 55 30.18 -2.49 0.75
CA ASP A 55 29.92 -3.63 -0.13
C ASP A 55 28.43 -3.77 -0.43
N PHE A 56 27.58 -3.46 0.54
CA PHE A 56 26.14 -3.43 0.36
C PHE A 56 25.73 -2.37 -0.67
N THR A 57 26.25 -1.14 -0.58
CA THR A 57 25.99 -0.08 -1.56
C THR A 57 26.38 -0.52 -2.98
N LYS A 58 27.58 -1.09 -3.15
CA LYS A 58 28.03 -1.63 -4.46
C LYS A 58 27.11 -2.73 -4.99
N LEU A 59 26.58 -3.58 -4.10
CA LEU A 59 25.64 -4.62 -4.46
C LEU A 59 24.31 -4.02 -4.94
N MET A 60 23.81 -2.99 -4.26
CA MET A 60 22.58 -2.30 -4.65
C MET A 60 22.73 -1.55 -5.98
N ASP A 61 23.87 -0.88 -6.20
CA ASP A 61 24.18 -0.24 -7.49
C ASP A 61 24.19 -1.24 -8.65
N MET A 62 24.66 -2.47 -8.39
CA MET A 62 24.62 -3.54 -9.39
C MET A 62 23.19 -4.05 -9.63
N HIS A 63 22.41 -4.25 -8.57
CA HIS A 63 21.06 -4.78 -8.66
C HIS A 63 20.05 -3.79 -9.26
N SER A 64 20.25 -2.49 -9.08
CA SER A 64 19.41 -1.47 -9.71
C SER A 64 19.49 -1.53 -11.25
N ALA A 65 20.67 -1.86 -11.80
CA ALA A 65 20.87 -1.96 -13.25
C ALA A 65 20.58 -3.35 -13.83
N ARG A 66 20.89 -4.42 -13.09
CA ARG A 66 20.84 -5.81 -13.60
C ARG A 66 19.68 -6.65 -13.05
N GLY A 67 18.90 -6.08 -12.13
CA GLY A 67 17.98 -6.83 -11.30
C GLY A 67 18.70 -7.73 -10.29
N GLY A 68 17.92 -8.48 -9.52
CA GLY A 68 18.43 -9.43 -8.50
C GLY A 68 18.08 -9.06 -7.07
N ALA A 69 17.46 -7.89 -6.86
CA ALA A 69 16.74 -7.54 -5.65
C ALA A 69 15.30 -7.13 -5.99
N SER A 70 14.36 -7.41 -5.09
CA SER A 70 12.96 -7.04 -5.22
C SER A 70 12.43 -6.56 -3.87
N PHE A 71 11.54 -5.57 -3.90
CA PHE A 71 10.86 -5.12 -2.69
C PHE A 71 9.57 -5.91 -2.49
N GLU A 72 9.40 -6.48 -1.31
CA GLU A 72 8.21 -7.22 -0.91
C GLU A 72 7.37 -6.38 0.07
N PRO A 73 6.28 -5.74 -0.39
CA PRO A 73 5.37 -4.99 0.48
C PRO A 73 4.39 -5.88 1.25
N LYS A 74 4.22 -7.16 0.86
CA LYS A 74 3.29 -8.09 1.51
C LYS A 74 4.05 -8.93 2.52
N LEU A 75 3.71 -8.72 3.78
CA LEU A 75 4.36 -9.35 4.91
C LEU A 75 3.60 -10.62 5.33
N PRO A 76 4.31 -11.71 5.69
CA PRO A 76 3.69 -12.89 6.25
C PRO A 76 3.25 -12.65 7.71
N ASN A 77 2.56 -13.62 8.31
CA ASN A 77 2.10 -13.60 9.70
C ASN A 77 1.11 -12.46 10.01
N ALA A 78 -0.06 -12.49 9.36
CA ALA A 78 -1.08 -11.44 9.46
C ALA A 78 -1.58 -11.14 10.88
N GLU A 79 -1.45 -12.07 11.83
CA GLU A 79 -1.74 -11.83 13.26
C GLU A 79 -0.91 -10.67 13.84
N LYS A 80 0.27 -10.41 13.26
CA LYS A 80 1.15 -9.31 13.66
C LYS A 80 0.55 -7.94 13.32
N ALA A 81 -0.28 -7.85 12.29
CA ALA A 81 -0.88 -6.59 11.85
C ALA A 81 -1.76 -5.98 12.95
N GLU A 82 -2.59 -6.80 13.60
CA GLU A 82 -3.47 -6.36 14.69
C GLU A 82 -2.65 -5.87 15.90
N LYS A 83 -1.60 -6.61 16.29
CA LYS A 83 -0.73 -6.22 17.42
C LYS A 83 0.00 -4.91 17.16
N ILE A 84 0.56 -4.73 15.96
CA ILE A 84 1.20 -3.48 15.55
C ILE A 84 0.16 -2.36 15.57
N LEU A 85 -1.02 -2.58 15.00
CA LEU A 85 -2.06 -1.57 14.95
C LEU A 85 -2.53 -1.15 16.35
N GLN A 86 -2.70 -2.10 17.28
CA GLN A 86 -3.00 -1.82 18.68
C GLN A 86 -1.93 -0.93 19.32
N PHE A 87 -0.65 -1.26 19.12
CA PHE A 87 0.46 -0.41 19.60
C PHE A 87 0.38 1.00 19.01
N LEU A 88 0.13 1.15 17.70
CA LEU A 88 0.14 2.47 17.04
C LEU A 88 -1.00 3.39 17.49
N VAL A 89 -2.13 2.83 17.90
CA VAL A 89 -3.30 3.61 18.35
C VAL A 89 -3.31 3.87 19.85
N GLU A 90 -2.32 3.37 20.59
CA GLU A 90 -2.10 3.73 21.99
C GLU A 90 -1.86 5.25 22.10
N PRO A 91 -2.52 5.95 23.04
CA PRO A 91 -2.34 7.38 23.24
C PRO A 91 -0.88 7.81 23.42
N GLU A 92 -0.06 6.96 24.04
CA GLU A 92 1.36 7.17 24.31
C GLU A 92 2.21 7.27 23.03
N GLN A 93 1.76 6.70 21.92
CA GLN A 93 2.48 6.84 20.64
C GLN A 93 2.24 8.21 19.99
N HIS A 94 1.18 8.92 20.39
CA HIS A 94 0.80 10.23 19.83
C HIS A 94 0.64 10.21 18.30
N VAL A 95 0.15 9.10 17.74
CA VAL A 95 0.00 8.91 16.28
C VAL A 95 -1.43 9.16 15.83
N CYS A 96 -2.37 8.47 16.47
CA CYS A 96 -3.80 8.62 16.25
C CYS A 96 -4.39 9.40 17.43
N ARG A 97 -5.20 10.43 17.15
CA ARG A 97 -5.79 11.27 18.21
C ARG A 97 -6.80 10.51 19.05
N ALA A 98 -7.59 9.62 18.43
CA ALA A 98 -8.53 8.75 19.12
C ALA A 98 -8.87 7.51 18.29
N LEU A 99 -9.20 6.40 18.96
CA LEU A 99 -9.63 5.16 18.30
C LEU A 99 -10.84 5.34 17.35
N LYS A 100 -11.70 6.33 17.61
CA LYS A 100 -12.85 6.65 16.75
C LYS A 100 -12.43 7.23 15.39
N ASP A 101 -11.21 7.73 15.27
CA ASP A 101 -10.67 8.30 14.03
C ASP A 101 -10.09 7.20 13.13
N VAL A 102 -10.07 5.95 13.60
CA VAL A 102 -9.69 4.78 12.80
C VAL A 102 -10.87 4.36 11.94
N GLU A 103 -10.76 4.59 10.64
CA GLU A 103 -11.71 4.12 9.65
C GLU A 103 -11.41 2.64 9.32
N ARG A 104 -12.44 1.80 9.38
CA ARG A 104 -12.36 0.38 9.05
C ARG A 104 -13.07 0.12 7.73
N THR A 105 -12.32 -0.40 6.76
CA THR A 105 -12.83 -0.64 5.40
C THR A 105 -12.52 -2.07 4.96
N CYS A 106 -13.35 -2.58 4.06
CA CYS A 106 -13.11 -3.84 3.39
C CYS A 106 -13.22 -3.64 1.87
N GLU A 107 -12.28 -4.18 1.11
CA GLU A 107 -12.35 -4.25 -0.35
C GLU A 107 -12.38 -5.72 -0.77
N PHE A 108 -13.39 -6.08 -1.55
CA PHE A 108 -13.50 -7.35 -2.23
C PHE A 108 -13.09 -7.18 -3.69
N THR A 109 -12.17 -8.02 -4.16
CA THR A 109 -11.65 -7.97 -5.53
C THR A 109 -11.75 -9.34 -6.20
N ILE A 110 -12.32 -9.38 -7.41
CA ILE A 110 -12.19 -10.51 -8.34
C ILE A 110 -11.18 -10.12 -9.42
N VAL A 111 -10.19 -10.98 -9.62
CA VAL A 111 -9.21 -10.86 -10.70
C VAL A 111 -9.60 -11.81 -11.81
N THR A 112 -9.73 -11.26 -13.01
CA THR A 112 -9.95 -11.99 -14.26
C THR A 112 -8.69 -11.88 -15.14
N GLU A 113 -8.72 -12.40 -16.37
CA GLU A 113 -7.56 -12.30 -17.29
C GLU A 113 -7.17 -10.83 -17.56
N ASP A 114 -8.14 -9.94 -17.79
CA ASP A 114 -7.88 -8.61 -18.35
C ASP A 114 -8.15 -7.44 -17.39
N GLN A 115 -8.71 -7.71 -16.21
CA GLN A 115 -9.18 -6.67 -15.28
C GLN A 115 -9.39 -7.19 -13.85
N GLU A 116 -9.43 -6.23 -12.93
CA GLU A 116 -9.85 -6.39 -11.54
C GLU A 116 -11.23 -5.75 -11.33
N ILE A 117 -12.20 -6.52 -10.83
CA ILE A 117 -13.51 -6.03 -10.38
C ILE A 117 -13.46 -5.84 -8.87
N LYS A 118 -13.64 -4.61 -8.40
CA LYS A 118 -13.52 -4.21 -6.99
C LYS A 118 -14.86 -3.74 -6.46
N ALA A 119 -15.15 -4.07 -5.21
CA ALA A 119 -16.30 -3.57 -4.47
C ALA A 119 -15.88 -3.27 -3.03
N ASN A 120 -16.40 -2.17 -2.47
CA ASN A 120 -16.09 -1.76 -1.10
C ASN A 120 -17.21 -2.20 -0.16
N ALA A 121 -16.88 -2.50 1.09
CA ALA A 121 -17.83 -2.66 2.16
C ALA A 121 -17.34 -1.92 3.41
N ASN A 122 -18.27 -1.33 4.14
CA ASN A 122 -17.98 -0.71 5.42
C ASN A 122 -18.05 -1.75 6.53
N CYS A 123 -17.08 -1.70 7.44
CA CYS A 123 -16.94 -2.64 8.54
C CYS A 123 -17.62 -2.10 9.81
N ASN A 124 -18.96 -2.12 9.84
CA ASN A 124 -19.72 -1.67 11.01
C ASN A 124 -19.88 -2.82 12.04
N PRO A 125 -19.57 -2.60 13.32
CA PRO A 125 -19.76 -3.61 14.36
C PRO A 125 -21.22 -4.09 14.43
N GLY A 126 -21.42 -5.41 14.49
CA GLY A 126 -22.75 -6.03 14.62
C GLY A 126 -23.62 -6.02 13.35
N GLN A 127 -23.09 -5.57 12.21
CA GLN A 127 -23.80 -5.58 10.92
C GLN A 127 -23.07 -6.47 9.91
N ASN A 128 -23.84 -7.17 9.08
CA ASN A 128 -23.28 -7.87 7.93
C ASN A 128 -22.72 -6.85 6.92
N MET A 129 -21.53 -7.14 6.39
CA MET A 129 -20.88 -6.31 5.40
C MET A 129 -21.59 -6.49 4.06
N LYS A 130 -22.13 -5.40 3.52
CA LYS A 130 -22.71 -5.37 2.17
C LYS A 130 -21.75 -4.68 1.23
N LEU A 131 -21.47 -5.34 0.11
CA LEU A 131 -20.67 -4.77 -0.96
C LEU A 131 -21.44 -3.62 -1.63
N ALA A 132 -20.71 -2.58 -2.00
CA ALA A 132 -21.18 -1.42 -2.72
C ALA A 132 -20.07 -0.91 -3.66
N MET A 133 -20.40 0.07 -4.50
CA MET A 133 -19.44 0.75 -5.39
C MET A 133 -18.63 -0.21 -6.26
N VAL A 134 -19.33 -1.14 -6.92
CA VAL A 134 -18.71 -2.09 -7.85
C VAL A 134 -18.09 -1.32 -9.02
N ARG A 135 -16.80 -1.53 -9.25
CA ARG A 135 -16.01 -0.89 -10.30
C ARG A 135 -15.07 -1.89 -10.95
N ALA A 136 -14.76 -1.69 -12.22
CA ALA A 136 -13.75 -2.48 -12.93
C ALA A 136 -12.56 -1.59 -13.29
N THR A 137 -11.37 -2.12 -13.11
CA THR A 137 -10.11 -1.44 -13.45
C THR A 137 -9.17 -2.41 -14.14
N ARG A 138 -8.41 -1.92 -15.12
CA ARG A 138 -7.30 -2.67 -15.71
C ARG A 138 -5.99 -2.09 -15.19
N PRO A 139 -5.36 -2.70 -14.17
CA PRO A 139 -4.06 -2.26 -13.71
C PRO A 139 -2.98 -2.61 -14.72
N GLU A 140 -1.95 -1.77 -14.80
CA GLU A 140 -0.73 -2.16 -15.51
C GLU A 140 0.08 -3.17 -14.70
N ALA A 141 0.76 -4.08 -15.41
CA ALA A 141 1.57 -5.10 -14.77
C ALA A 141 2.76 -4.51 -13.97
N TRP A 142 3.25 -3.35 -14.40
CA TRP A 142 4.43 -2.69 -13.82
C TRP A 142 4.07 -1.28 -13.35
N GLY A 143 4.57 -0.92 -12.16
CA GLY A 143 4.46 0.45 -11.67
C GLY A 143 5.23 1.41 -12.58
N ARG A 144 4.65 2.60 -12.82
CA ARG A 144 5.27 3.69 -13.57
C ARG A 144 6.44 4.32 -12.81
N LEU A 145 6.38 4.26 -11.48
CA LEU A 145 7.48 4.59 -10.59
C LEU A 145 7.58 3.51 -9.52
N ASN A 146 8.79 3.09 -9.19
CA ASN A 146 9.04 2.16 -8.11
C ASN A 146 10.44 2.39 -7.54
N TRP A 147 10.53 3.28 -6.55
CA TRP A 147 11.79 3.62 -5.90
C TRP A 147 11.86 2.97 -4.55
N THR A 148 12.86 2.13 -4.32
CA THR A 148 13.09 1.50 -3.03
C THR A 148 14.21 2.20 -2.30
N VAL A 149 13.98 2.52 -1.04
CA VAL A 149 15.00 2.99 -0.11
C VAL A 149 15.19 1.93 0.95
N VAL A 150 16.46 1.55 1.12
CA VAL A 150 16.86 0.48 2.02
C VAL A 150 17.51 1.10 3.25
N ALA A 151 17.11 0.64 4.41
CA ALA A 151 17.63 1.11 5.69
C ALA A 151 18.21 -0.09 6.46
N PRO A 152 19.51 -0.42 6.28
CA PRO A 152 20.11 -1.63 6.84
C PRO A 152 19.98 -1.77 8.37
N ASP A 153 19.89 -0.66 9.09
CA ASP A 153 19.74 -0.64 10.56
C ASP A 153 18.28 -0.73 11.03
N MET A 154 17.34 -0.84 10.10
CA MET A 154 15.90 -0.92 10.35
C MET A 154 15.35 -2.28 9.92
N LYS A 155 14.25 -2.71 10.53
CA LYS A 155 13.49 -3.92 10.15
C LYS A 155 12.71 -3.74 8.87
N PHE A 156 12.16 -2.56 8.65
CA PHE A 156 11.38 -2.25 7.46
C PHE A 156 12.16 -1.34 6.54
N ASP A 157 12.18 -1.69 5.26
CA ASP A 157 12.51 -0.81 4.15
C ASP A 157 11.23 -0.13 3.65
N TRP A 158 11.36 0.81 2.72
CA TRP A 158 10.18 1.40 2.09
C TRP A 158 10.36 1.61 0.59
N ASN A 159 9.25 1.65 -0.14
CA ASN A 159 9.26 2.05 -1.53
C ASN A 159 8.21 3.13 -1.82
N PHE A 160 8.56 4.05 -2.71
CA PHE A 160 7.61 4.97 -3.33
C PHE A 160 7.19 4.40 -4.68
N ARG A 161 5.91 4.03 -4.78
CA ARG A 161 5.33 3.35 -5.93
C ARG A 161 4.20 4.18 -6.52
N VAL A 162 4.22 4.28 -7.85
CA VAL A 162 3.13 4.86 -8.65
C VAL A 162 2.64 3.80 -9.60
N ASP A 163 1.44 3.29 -9.35
CA ASP A 163 0.78 2.35 -10.25
C ASP A 163 -0.19 3.10 -11.16
N ALA A 164 -0.30 2.65 -12.42
CA ALA A 164 -1.24 3.19 -13.39
C ALA A 164 -2.32 2.17 -13.74
N TRP A 165 -3.51 2.64 -14.04
CA TRP A 165 -4.66 1.79 -14.36
C TRP A 165 -5.67 2.53 -15.24
N ASP A 166 -6.44 1.74 -16.00
CA ASP A 166 -7.55 2.23 -16.82
C ASP A 166 -8.87 1.91 -16.11
N LYS A 167 -9.82 2.86 -16.14
CA LYS A 167 -11.20 2.61 -15.73
C LYS A 167 -11.89 1.78 -16.82
N MET A 168 -12.53 0.70 -16.42
CA MET A 168 -13.23 -0.22 -17.32
C MET A 168 -14.71 -0.29 -16.96
N ASP A 169 -15.53 -0.71 -17.93
CA ASP A 169 -16.93 -1.06 -17.66
C ASP A 169 -17.00 -2.40 -16.91
N VAL A 170 -17.89 -2.48 -15.92
CA VAL A 170 -18.14 -3.72 -15.18
C VAL A 170 -18.84 -4.72 -16.12
N PRO A 171 -18.28 -5.93 -16.34
CA PRO A 171 -18.93 -6.92 -17.19
C PRO A 171 -20.30 -7.32 -16.67
N ALA A 172 -21.19 -7.67 -17.59
CA ALA A 172 -22.56 -8.05 -17.27
C ALA A 172 -22.65 -9.18 -16.22
N SER A 173 -21.75 -10.16 -16.27
CA SER A 173 -21.68 -11.27 -15.31
C SER A 173 -21.45 -10.82 -13.86
N PHE A 174 -20.80 -9.68 -13.66
CA PHE A 174 -20.41 -9.14 -12.35
C PHE A 174 -21.21 -7.90 -11.91
N LYS A 175 -22.21 -7.44 -12.68
CA LYS A 175 -23.01 -6.26 -12.30
C LYS A 175 -23.72 -6.43 -10.95
N ASP A 176 -24.22 -7.63 -10.68
CA ASP A 176 -24.96 -7.93 -9.44
C ASP A 176 -24.06 -8.53 -8.36
N LEU A 177 -22.76 -8.19 -8.36
CA LEU A 177 -21.79 -8.76 -7.42
C LEU A 177 -22.19 -8.55 -5.96
N SER A 178 -22.79 -7.40 -5.65
CA SER A 178 -23.28 -7.06 -4.31
C SER A 178 -24.42 -7.95 -3.81
N GLU A 179 -25.13 -8.64 -4.71
CA GLU A 179 -26.19 -9.59 -4.37
C GLU A 179 -25.69 -11.04 -4.33
N LYS A 180 -24.62 -11.31 -5.08
CA LYS A 180 -24.02 -12.65 -5.21
C LYS A 180 -23.02 -12.96 -4.08
N VAL A 181 -22.35 -11.95 -3.53
CA VAL A 181 -21.32 -12.13 -2.51
C VAL A 181 -21.78 -11.56 -1.17
N CYS A 182 -21.65 -12.39 -0.12
CA CYS A 182 -21.85 -11.97 1.25
C CYS A 182 -20.52 -12.05 2.00
N LEU A 183 -20.19 -10.97 2.71
CA LEU A 183 -19.04 -10.88 3.59
C LEU A 183 -19.52 -10.91 5.05
N THR A 184 -18.97 -11.83 5.83
CA THR A 184 -19.32 -11.98 7.25
C THR A 184 -18.05 -11.91 8.07
N ALA A 185 -17.89 -10.87 8.89
CA ALA A 185 -16.83 -10.81 9.88
C ALA A 185 -17.43 -10.87 11.28
N ASN A 186 -16.74 -11.56 12.19
CA ASN A 186 -17.00 -11.42 13.60
C ASN A 186 -16.23 -10.17 14.08
N VAL A 187 -16.88 -9.00 14.01
CA VAL A 187 -16.27 -7.74 14.44
C VAL A 187 -16.46 -7.61 15.95
N ASP A 188 -15.48 -8.04 16.74
CA ASP A 188 -15.39 -7.58 18.13
C ASP A 188 -15.19 -6.05 18.12
N LYS A 189 -15.77 -5.35 19.10
CA LYS A 189 -15.55 -3.91 19.31
C LYS A 189 -14.05 -3.58 19.47
N GLN A 190 -13.26 -4.51 20.00
CA GLN A 190 -11.83 -4.32 20.23
C GLN A 190 -10.96 -4.59 19.01
N SER A 191 -11.41 -5.42 18.05
CA SER A 191 -10.64 -5.73 16.85
C SER A 191 -10.63 -4.56 15.87
N LEU A 192 -9.43 -4.19 15.42
CA LEU A 192 -9.23 -3.11 14.46
C LEU A 192 -9.18 -3.63 13.01
N LEU A 193 -8.78 -4.89 12.81
CA LEU A 193 -8.76 -5.58 11.52
C LEU A 193 -9.66 -6.82 11.54
N ALA A 194 -10.93 -6.64 11.20
CA ALA A 194 -11.87 -7.75 11.08
C ALA A 194 -11.83 -8.34 9.66
N VAL A 195 -11.10 -9.44 9.46
CA VAL A 195 -11.03 -10.13 8.15
C VAL A 195 -12.29 -10.97 7.93
N PRO A 196 -13.17 -10.63 6.96
CA PRO A 196 -14.41 -11.36 6.77
C PRO A 196 -14.17 -12.73 6.13
N THR A 197 -15.05 -13.66 6.46
CA THR A 197 -15.30 -14.84 5.66
C THR A 197 -16.11 -14.45 4.43
N VAL A 198 -15.77 -15.04 3.29
CA VAL A 198 -16.39 -14.76 2.00
C VAL A 198 -17.23 -15.94 1.59
N ASN A 199 -18.51 -15.71 1.29
CA ASN A 199 -19.33 -16.70 0.60
C ASN A 199 -19.43 -16.36 -0.89
N THR A 200 -18.82 -17.20 -1.72
CA THR A 200 -18.79 -17.07 -3.19
C THR A 200 -19.61 -18.14 -3.89
N ALA A 201 -20.45 -18.91 -3.19
CA ALA A 201 -21.18 -20.04 -3.79
C ALA A 201 -22.03 -19.65 -5.02
N ARG A 202 -22.55 -18.42 -5.05
CA ARG A 202 -23.35 -17.87 -6.16
C ARG A 202 -22.51 -17.39 -7.35
N LEU A 203 -21.19 -17.50 -7.28
CA LEU A 203 -20.26 -17.19 -8.36
C LEU A 203 -19.75 -18.44 -9.07
N SER A 204 -20.25 -19.64 -8.73
CA SER A 204 -19.77 -20.91 -9.28
C SER A 204 -19.90 -21.02 -10.80
N ALA A 205 -20.90 -20.39 -11.40
CA ALA A 205 -21.06 -20.32 -12.85
C ALA A 205 -19.97 -19.50 -13.56
N LEU A 206 -19.15 -18.74 -12.81
CA LEU A 206 -18.07 -17.89 -13.31
C LEU A 206 -16.68 -18.45 -12.92
N GLU A 207 -16.60 -19.70 -12.45
CA GLU A 207 -15.37 -20.32 -11.95
C GLU A 207 -14.22 -20.24 -12.96
N ASP A 208 -14.50 -20.44 -14.25
CA ASP A 208 -13.48 -20.40 -15.32
C ASP A 208 -12.97 -18.98 -15.63
N GLU A 209 -13.76 -17.95 -15.32
CA GLU A 209 -13.39 -16.54 -15.52
C GLU A 209 -12.55 -15.99 -14.35
N ILE A 210 -12.70 -16.59 -13.16
CA ILE A 210 -12.11 -16.09 -11.91
C ILE A 210 -10.71 -16.68 -11.72
N LYS A 211 -9.69 -15.85 -11.92
CA LYS A 211 -8.29 -16.21 -11.67
C LYS A 211 -7.92 -16.09 -10.20
N GLN A 212 -8.50 -15.13 -9.50
CA GLN A 212 -8.23 -14.92 -8.09
C GLN A 212 -9.36 -14.17 -7.41
N ILE A 213 -9.59 -14.45 -6.13
CA ILE A 213 -10.46 -13.68 -5.26
C ILE A 213 -9.61 -13.12 -4.12
N ARG A 214 -9.68 -11.81 -3.90
CA ARG A 214 -8.97 -11.13 -2.81
C ARG A 214 -9.93 -10.39 -1.92
N VAL A 215 -9.64 -10.39 -0.62
CA VAL A 215 -10.33 -9.57 0.37
C VAL A 215 -9.31 -8.84 1.20
N LYS A 216 -9.30 -7.52 1.12
CA LYS A 216 -8.42 -6.62 1.88
C LYS A 216 -9.25 -5.96 2.97
N SER A 217 -8.89 -6.19 4.23
CA SER A 217 -9.48 -5.49 5.39
C SER A 217 -8.46 -4.50 5.90
N SER A 218 -8.85 -3.24 6.05
CA SER A 218 -7.91 -2.15 6.30
C SER A 218 -8.38 -1.28 7.45
N ALA A 219 -7.43 -0.84 8.26
CA ALA A 219 -7.58 0.22 9.24
C ALA A 219 -6.79 1.43 8.77
N ARG A 220 -7.47 2.58 8.66
CA ARG A 220 -6.91 3.83 8.14
C ARG A 220 -7.06 4.92 9.18
N PHE A 221 -6.01 5.70 9.39
CA PHE A 221 -6.07 6.84 10.30
C PHE A 221 -5.07 7.92 9.88
N PRO A 222 -5.36 9.20 10.18
CA PRO A 222 -4.41 10.29 9.97
C PRO A 222 -3.13 10.04 10.74
N PHE A 223 -1.98 10.28 10.12
CA PHE A 223 -0.70 10.20 10.80
C PHE A 223 -0.39 11.55 11.47
N LYS A 224 -0.63 11.64 12.78
CA LYS A 224 -0.44 12.87 13.58
C LYS A 224 -1.22 14.03 12.97
N ASP A 225 -0.56 15.18 12.83
CA ASP A 225 -1.09 16.40 12.20
C ASP A 225 -0.65 16.55 10.74
N SER A 226 -0.10 15.49 10.12
CA SER A 226 0.34 15.53 8.73
C SER A 226 -0.82 15.39 7.74
N SER A 227 -0.59 15.71 6.45
CA SER A 227 -1.57 15.46 5.38
C SER A 227 -1.69 14.00 4.95
N TYR A 228 -1.02 13.06 5.63
CA TYR A 228 -0.95 11.66 5.22
C TYR A 228 -1.79 10.75 6.11
N MET A 229 -2.31 9.70 5.48
CA MET A 229 -3.04 8.60 6.09
C MET A 229 -2.15 7.37 6.14
N LEU A 230 -2.07 6.74 7.31
CA LEU A 230 -1.47 5.43 7.47
C LEU A 230 -2.57 4.36 7.31
N GLU A 231 -2.30 3.35 6.51
CA GLU A 231 -3.15 2.19 6.31
C GLU A 231 -2.39 0.93 6.71
N ILE A 232 -2.96 0.17 7.64
CA ILE A 232 -2.55 -1.22 7.89
C ILE A 232 -3.65 -2.11 7.38
N SER A 233 -3.29 -3.15 6.63
CA SER A 233 -4.28 -4.05 6.04
C SER A 233 -3.89 -5.51 6.14
N VAL A 234 -4.89 -6.37 6.21
CA VAL A 234 -4.75 -7.82 6.02
C VAL A 234 -5.47 -8.20 4.73
N THR A 235 -4.76 -8.89 3.84
CA THR A 235 -5.29 -9.39 2.57
C THR A 235 -5.34 -10.90 2.59
N LYS A 236 -6.52 -11.44 2.30
CA LYS A 236 -6.75 -12.86 2.05
C LYS A 236 -6.92 -13.08 0.55
N ALA A 237 -6.09 -13.91 -0.05
CA ALA A 237 -6.12 -14.21 -1.47
C ALA A 237 -6.37 -15.71 -1.72
N ILE A 238 -7.31 -16.02 -2.61
CA ILE A 238 -7.66 -17.37 -3.06
C ILE A 238 -7.33 -17.43 -4.55
N ASN A 239 -6.37 -18.28 -4.92
CA ASN A 239 -6.01 -18.50 -6.32
C ASN A 239 -7.01 -19.47 -6.95
N GLY A 240 -7.57 -19.08 -8.10
CA GLY A 240 -8.72 -19.73 -8.72
C GLY A 240 -10.01 -19.58 -7.89
N PHE A 241 -11.01 -20.39 -8.22
CA PHE A 241 -12.29 -20.40 -7.52
C PHE A 241 -12.29 -21.30 -6.26
N ARG A 242 -11.48 -22.35 -6.26
CA ARG A 242 -11.28 -23.28 -5.14
C ARG A 242 -9.78 -23.51 -4.94
N ALA A 243 -9.21 -22.95 -3.87
CA ALA A 243 -7.79 -23.16 -3.59
C ALA A 243 -7.53 -24.58 -3.09
N SER A 244 -6.71 -25.35 -3.82
CA SER A 244 -6.23 -26.67 -3.39
C SER A 244 -5.29 -26.61 -2.17
N GLY A 245 -4.68 -25.44 -1.90
CA GLY A 245 -3.76 -25.20 -0.78
C GLY A 245 -4.28 -24.22 0.28
N GLY A 246 -5.56 -23.86 0.23
CA GLY A 246 -6.13 -22.82 1.09
C GLY A 246 -5.76 -21.38 0.69
N PRO A 247 -6.33 -20.39 1.37
CA PRO A 247 -6.09 -18.98 1.09
C PRO A 247 -4.71 -18.53 1.59
N GLU A 248 -4.00 -17.75 0.78
CA GLU A 248 -2.83 -16.99 1.22
C GLU A 248 -3.30 -15.79 2.06
N VAL A 249 -2.66 -15.55 3.21
CA VAL A 249 -2.98 -14.42 4.08
C VAL A 249 -1.72 -13.62 4.36
N THR A 250 -1.72 -12.37 3.92
CA THR A 250 -0.61 -11.42 4.10
C THR A 250 -1.12 -10.15 4.76
N TRP A 251 -0.21 -9.34 5.28
CA TRP A 251 -0.53 -7.99 5.73
C TRP A 251 0.41 -6.97 5.09
N SER A 252 0.01 -5.70 5.08
CA SER A 252 0.81 -4.61 4.51
C SER A 252 0.62 -3.33 5.31
N VAL A 253 1.60 -2.42 5.16
CA VAL A 253 1.54 -1.06 5.69
C VAL A 253 1.79 -0.09 4.55
N GLU A 254 0.87 0.85 4.36
CA GLU A 254 0.90 1.85 3.30
C GLU A 254 0.73 3.24 3.91
N LEU A 255 1.44 4.23 3.38
CA LEU A 255 1.25 5.65 3.67
C LEU A 255 0.85 6.35 2.37
N TYR A 256 -0.20 7.17 2.41
CA TYR A 256 -0.69 7.90 1.26
C TYR A 256 -1.33 9.22 1.64
N ALA A 257 -1.53 10.12 0.68
CA ALA A 257 -2.27 11.36 0.91
C ALA A 257 -3.63 11.33 0.18
N PRO A 258 -4.75 11.66 0.85
CA PRO A 258 -6.08 11.67 0.21
C PRO A 258 -6.15 12.58 -1.03
N HIS A 259 -5.50 13.75 -0.97
CA HIS A 259 -5.49 14.71 -2.08
C HIS A 259 -4.72 14.22 -3.31
N TRP A 260 -3.90 13.17 -3.19
CA TRP A 260 -3.25 12.59 -4.35
C TRP A 260 -4.26 12.05 -5.32
N GLU A 261 -5.33 11.39 -4.86
CA GLU A 261 -6.32 10.82 -5.76
C GLU A 261 -6.93 11.89 -6.67
N GLU A 262 -7.25 13.09 -6.14
CA GLU A 262 -7.76 14.22 -6.93
C GLU A 262 -6.69 14.89 -7.79
N SER A 263 -5.48 15.06 -7.25
CA SER A 263 -4.39 15.77 -7.94
C SER A 263 -3.80 14.95 -9.08
N VAL A 264 -3.67 13.64 -8.89
CA VAL A 264 -3.13 12.70 -9.88
C VAL A 264 -4.21 12.19 -10.84
N ASN A 265 -5.48 12.23 -10.45
CA ASN A 265 -6.61 11.83 -11.29
C ASN A 265 -7.62 12.98 -11.45
N HIS A 266 -7.65 13.56 -12.65
CA HIS A 266 -8.69 14.45 -13.19
C HIS A 266 -9.42 15.41 -12.22
N MET A 267 -9.03 16.69 -12.26
CA MET A 267 -10.02 17.78 -12.24
C MET A 267 -10.31 18.17 -13.70
N SER A 268 -11.50 17.80 -14.20
CA SER A 268 -12.09 18.20 -15.50
C SER A 268 -11.16 18.26 -16.74
N GLY A 269 -11.23 17.25 -17.62
CA GLY A 269 -10.70 17.36 -19.00
C GLY A 269 -9.33 16.74 -19.28
N GLY A 270 -8.89 15.76 -18.48
CA GLY A 270 -7.69 14.99 -18.82
C GLY A 270 -6.38 15.52 -18.21
N ARG A 271 -6.36 16.77 -17.74
CA ARG A 271 -5.14 17.43 -17.26
C ARG A 271 -4.88 17.14 -15.79
N LYS A 272 -3.65 16.70 -15.48
CA LYS A 272 -3.15 16.58 -14.11
C LYS A 272 -2.79 17.96 -13.59
N VAL A 273 -3.24 18.27 -12.38
CA VAL A 273 -3.04 19.60 -11.75
C VAL A 273 -2.05 19.45 -10.61
N TRP A 274 -0.83 19.01 -10.92
CA TRP A 274 0.20 18.79 -9.90
C TRP A 274 0.75 20.10 -9.33
N GLY A 275 0.43 21.22 -9.98
CA GLY A 275 0.87 22.56 -9.59
C GLY A 275 2.33 22.82 -9.94
N GLU A 276 2.75 24.08 -9.85
CA GLU A 276 4.13 24.45 -10.15
C GLU A 276 5.07 23.84 -9.11
N GLY A 277 6.16 23.21 -9.57
CA GLY A 277 7.08 22.51 -8.67
C GLY A 277 6.43 21.41 -7.82
N LEU A 278 5.33 20.81 -8.29
CA LEU A 278 4.61 19.68 -7.64
C LEU A 278 3.92 20.02 -6.32
N GLU A 279 3.51 21.28 -6.13
CA GLU A 279 2.90 21.78 -4.89
C GLU A 279 1.59 21.12 -4.48
N ASN A 280 0.80 20.64 -5.43
CA ASN A 280 -0.45 19.93 -5.12
C ASN A 280 -0.22 18.45 -4.83
N ILE A 281 1.00 17.96 -5.05
CA ILE A 281 1.36 16.58 -4.74
C ILE A 281 2.02 16.52 -3.36
N TRP A 282 3.00 17.39 -3.10
CA TRP A 282 3.63 17.53 -1.79
C TRP A 282 3.18 18.84 -1.15
N THR A 283 2.23 18.75 -0.22
CA THR A 283 1.50 19.90 0.33
C THR A 283 2.03 20.39 1.69
N ASP A 284 3.01 19.68 2.28
CA ASP A 284 3.58 20.04 3.58
C ASP A 284 4.46 21.30 3.50
N GLU A 285 4.96 21.74 4.66
CA GLU A 285 5.73 22.96 4.85
C GLU A 285 6.91 23.13 3.86
N GLY A 286 6.95 24.31 3.21
CA GLY A 286 8.06 24.73 2.36
C GLY A 286 7.61 25.53 1.14
N HIS A 287 8.44 26.48 0.71
CA HIS A 287 8.17 27.29 -0.49
C HIS A 287 8.69 26.64 -1.79
N ASP A 288 9.52 25.60 -1.68
CA ASP A 288 10.11 24.90 -2.81
C ASP A 288 9.96 23.38 -2.71
N LEU A 289 10.12 22.69 -3.85
CA LEU A 289 10.00 21.23 -3.95
C LEU A 289 10.91 20.50 -2.94
N LYS A 290 12.14 20.97 -2.75
CA LYS A 290 13.13 20.34 -1.86
C LYS A 290 12.65 20.35 -0.41
N SER A 291 12.13 21.49 0.05
CA SER A 291 11.66 21.69 1.42
C SER A 291 10.43 20.83 1.70
N ARG A 292 9.46 20.83 0.77
CA ARG A 292 8.24 20.00 0.86
C ARG A 292 8.56 18.50 0.86
N LEU A 293 9.47 18.07 -0.01
CA LEU A 293 9.99 16.69 0.01
C LEU A 293 10.76 16.36 1.29
N GLY A 294 11.51 17.31 1.85
CA GLY A 294 12.15 17.14 3.15
C GLY A 294 11.14 16.92 4.28
N GLY A 295 10.01 17.64 4.26
CA GLY A 295 8.86 17.40 5.12
C GLY A 295 8.32 15.97 4.97
N PHE A 296 8.00 15.58 3.73
CA PHE A 296 7.50 14.25 3.43
C PHE A 296 8.45 13.12 3.84
N CYS A 297 9.74 13.23 3.55
CA CYS A 297 10.74 12.24 3.95
C CYS A 297 10.86 12.11 5.47
N ARG A 298 10.72 13.22 6.22
CA ARG A 298 10.67 13.15 7.70
C ARG A 298 9.47 12.31 8.16
N VAL A 299 8.30 12.49 7.57
CA VAL A 299 7.11 11.67 7.89
C VAL A 299 7.37 10.19 7.62
N ILE A 300 7.93 9.84 6.46
CA ILE A 300 8.24 8.44 6.12
C ILE A 300 9.19 7.83 7.16
N LEU A 301 10.26 8.54 7.52
CA LEU A 301 11.23 8.06 8.50
C LEU A 301 10.64 7.94 9.91
N GLU A 302 9.73 8.83 10.29
CA GLU A 302 8.99 8.71 11.55
C GLU A 302 8.09 7.48 11.59
N VAL A 303 7.35 7.22 10.51
CA VAL A 303 6.54 5.99 10.37
C VAL A 303 7.44 4.76 10.44
N GLN A 304 8.55 4.76 9.69
CA GLN A 304 9.51 3.65 9.70
C GLN A 304 10.05 3.39 11.11
N ALA A 305 10.52 4.42 11.82
CA ALA A 305 11.04 4.27 13.19
C ALA A 305 9.96 3.76 14.15
N LEU A 306 8.73 4.23 14.00
CA LEU A 306 7.60 3.81 14.80
C LEU A 306 7.24 2.33 14.57
N LEU A 307 7.19 1.89 13.31
CA LEU A 307 6.97 0.47 12.96
C LEU A 307 8.05 -0.43 13.54
N ASN A 308 9.32 0.02 13.54
CA ASN A 308 10.41 -0.71 14.17
C ASN A 308 10.23 -0.88 15.69
N ARG A 309 9.75 0.15 16.39
CA ARG A 309 9.44 0.05 17.82
C ARG A 309 8.27 -0.89 18.08
N ALA A 310 7.21 -0.79 17.27
CA ALA A 310 6.06 -1.68 17.35
C ALA A 310 6.49 -3.14 17.15
N ASP A 311 7.34 -3.40 16.16
CA ASP A 311 7.88 -4.73 15.86
C ASP A 311 8.66 -5.32 17.03
N ALA A 312 9.56 -4.53 17.62
CA ALA A 312 10.36 -4.93 18.78
C ALA A 312 9.48 -5.19 20.03
N SER A 313 8.44 -4.37 20.24
CA SER A 313 7.46 -4.57 21.31
C SER A 313 6.71 -5.89 21.14
N VAL A 314 6.21 -6.17 19.93
CA VAL A 314 5.49 -7.41 19.64
C VAL A 314 6.38 -8.64 19.75
N ALA A 315 7.67 -8.54 19.44
CA ALA A 315 8.63 -9.63 19.60
C ALA A 315 8.98 -9.92 21.08
N SER A 316 8.68 -9.00 21.99
CA SER A 316 8.97 -9.10 23.43
C SER A 316 7.81 -9.67 24.26
N GLN A 317 6.66 -9.95 23.62
CA GLN A 317 5.44 -10.51 24.21
C GLN A 317 5.25 -11.97 23.82
#